data_AF-A0A7F8R2K1-F1
#
_entry.id   AF-A0A7F8R2K1-F1
#
_cell.length_a   1.000
_cell.length_b   1.000
_cell.length_c   1.000
_cell.angle_alpha   90.00
_cell.angle_beta   90.00
_cell.angle_gamma   90.00
#
_symmetry.space_group_name_H-M   'P 1'
#
loop_
_entity.id
_entity.type
_entity.pdbx_description
1 polymer ?
#
loop_
_entity_poly.entity_id
_entity_poly.type
_entity_poly.pdbx_seq_one_letter_code
_entity_poly.pdbx_strand_id
1 'polypeptide(L)'
;MKVSSAFEVLALDGISTGILRFHTAQESADWLRAVSANISDLTRQRVRTENKCSSPCDQVVHMGWVSERLEGTGSCHTFRSKFLALKGSSLHVFSTPPRETQGRLRP
;
A
#
# COMPACT_ATOMS: atom_id res chain seq x y z
N MET A 1 23.39 4.46 6.94
CA MET A 1 22.08 3.90 7.34
C MET A 1 22.28 2.43 7.68
N LYS A 2 21.90 1.97 8.87
CA LYS A 2 21.99 0.56 9.26
C LYS A 2 20.87 -0.17 8.52
N VAL A 3 21.19 -1.02 7.55
CA VAL A 3 20.19 -1.88 6.91
C VAL A 3 19.77 -2.89 7.98
N SER A 4 18.55 -2.74 8.48
CA SER A 4 17.95 -3.72 9.40
C SER A 4 17.83 -5.04 8.65
N SER A 5 18.35 -6.14 9.20
CA SER A 5 18.16 -7.48 8.65
C SER A 5 16.77 -8.03 8.98
N ALA A 6 15.77 -7.15 9.13
CA ALA A 6 14.43 -7.52 9.52
C ALA A 6 13.41 -6.51 8.99
N PHE A 7 12.26 -7.03 8.56
CA PHE A 7 11.09 -6.24 8.15
C PHE A 7 9.81 -6.99 8.49
N GLU A 8 8.68 -6.29 8.41
CA GLU A 8 7.34 -6.81 8.66
C GLU A 8 6.46 -6.47 7.46
N VAL A 9 5.51 -7.34 7.13
CA VAL A 9 4.51 -7.09 6.10
C VAL A 9 3.14 -7.01 6.78
N LEU A 10 2.42 -5.93 6.47
CA LEU A 10 1.07 -5.70 6.95
C LEU A 10 0.08 -5.99 5.82
N ALA A 11 -0.91 -6.83 6.10
CA ALA A 11 -2.02 -7.12 5.21
C ALA A 11 -3.03 -5.96 5.16
N LEU A 12 -4.00 -6.05 4.24
CA LEU A 12 -4.98 -4.99 4.00
C LEU A 12 -5.87 -4.68 5.23
N ASP A 13 -6.08 -5.67 6.08
CA ASP A 13 -6.84 -5.59 7.32
C ASP A 13 -5.97 -5.24 8.55
N GLY A 14 -4.69 -4.91 8.33
CA GLY A 14 -3.74 -4.60 9.38
C GLY A 14 -3.16 -5.83 10.07
N ILE A 15 -3.50 -7.05 9.62
CA ILE A 15 -2.89 -8.26 10.15
C ILE A 15 -1.42 -8.31 9.73
N SER A 16 -0.57 -8.54 10.70
CA SER A 16 0.87 -8.59 10.55
C SER A 16 1.37 -10.02 10.28
N THR A 17 2.43 -10.15 9.47
CA THR A 17 3.23 -11.38 9.40
C THR A 17 4.07 -11.64 10.66
N GLY A 18 4.18 -10.67 11.56
CA GLY A 18 5.27 -10.55 12.52
C GLY A 18 6.57 -10.04 11.88
N ILE A 19 7.56 -9.75 12.71
CA ILE A 19 8.90 -9.33 12.25
C ILE A 19 9.63 -10.53 11.66
N LEU A 20 9.86 -10.50 10.36
CA LEU A 20 10.72 -11.44 9.65
C LEU A 20 12.17 -11.02 9.86
N ARG A 21 13.00 -11.92 10.39
CA ARG A 21 14.43 -11.70 10.61
C ARG A 21 15.25 -12.56 9.67
N PHE A 22 16.30 -11.99 9.12
CA PHE A 22 17.20 -12.59 8.14
C PHE A 22 18.63 -12.61 8.68
N HIS A 23 19.43 -13.53 8.16
CA HIS A 23 20.79 -13.72 8.63
C HIS A 23 21.71 -12.59 8.16
N THR A 24 21.40 -11.99 7.02
CA THR A 24 22.18 -10.91 6.42
C THR A 24 21.29 -9.77 5.94
N ALA A 25 21.87 -8.56 5.88
CA ALA A 25 21.21 -7.40 5.29
C ALA A 25 20.88 -7.62 3.80
N GLN A 26 21.75 -8.31 3.07
CA GLN A 26 21.54 -8.64 1.66
C GLN A 26 20.31 -9.51 1.45
N GLU A 27 20.21 -10.60 2.22
CA GLU A 27 19.05 -11.50 2.19
C GLU A 27 17.76 -10.73 2.52
N SER A 28 17.78 -9.88 3.54
CA SER A 28 16.61 -9.05 3.87
C SER A 28 16.21 -8.09 2.75
N ALA A 29 17.18 -7.51 2.03
CA ALA A 29 16.93 -6.59 0.94
C ALA A 29 16.38 -7.32 -0.30
N ASP A 30 16.85 -8.54 -0.55
CA ASP A 30 16.36 -9.36 -1.66
C ASP A 30 14.93 -9.83 -1.42
N TRP A 31 14.61 -10.27 -0.20
CA TRP A 31 13.24 -10.58 0.20
C TRP A 31 12.32 -9.35 0.14
N LEU A 32 12.76 -8.21 0.67
CA LEU A 32 11.98 -6.97 0.63
C LEU A 32 11.68 -6.56 -0.82
N ARG A 33 12.66 -6.69 -1.72
CA ARG A 33 12.49 -6.39 -3.15
C ARG A 33 11.51 -7.36 -3.81
N ALA A 34 11.63 -8.66 -3.55
CA ALA A 34 10.74 -9.67 -4.11
C ALA A 34 9.29 -9.48 -3.66
N VAL A 35 9.08 -9.23 -2.35
CA VAL A 35 7.75 -8.95 -1.79
C VAL A 35 7.17 -7.65 -2.38
N SER A 36 7.96 -6.59 -2.46
CA SER A 36 7.53 -5.30 -3.03
C SER A 36 7.15 -5.42 -4.50
N ALA A 37 7.92 -6.17 -5.28
CA ALA A 37 7.63 -6.44 -6.69
C ALA A 37 6.31 -7.22 -6.84
N ASN A 38 6.14 -8.29 -6.05
CA ASN A 38 4.91 -9.09 -6.07
C ASN A 38 3.66 -8.27 -5.72
N ILE A 39 3.74 -7.44 -4.67
CA ILE A 39 2.64 -6.53 -4.28
C ILE A 39 2.34 -5.54 -5.41
N SER A 40 3.37 -4.96 -6.03
CA SER A 40 3.21 -4.00 -7.13
C SER A 40 2.54 -4.63 -8.35
N ASP A 41 2.94 -5.84 -8.71
CA ASP A 41 2.40 -6.55 -9.88
C ASP A 41 0.95 -6.99 -9.65
N LEU A 42 0.64 -7.53 -8.46
CA LEU A 42 -0.74 -7.84 -8.07
C LEU A 42 -1.62 -6.58 -8.06
N THR A 43 -1.10 -5.45 -7.58
CA THR A 43 -1.81 -4.16 -7.59
C THR A 43 -2.11 -3.71 -9.02
N ARG A 44 -1.13 -3.78 -9.92
CA ARG A 44 -1.32 -3.46 -11.35
C ARG A 44 -2.35 -4.38 -12.01
N GLN A 45 -2.34 -5.68 -11.71
CA GLN A 45 -3.33 -6.62 -12.22
C GLN A 45 -4.75 -6.29 -11.72
N ARG A 46 -4.88 -5.91 -10.45
CA ARG A 46 -6.17 -5.44 -9.88
C ARG A 46 -6.67 -4.20 -10.62
N VAL A 47 -5.84 -3.17 -10.77
CA VAL A 47 -6.18 -1.95 -11.52
C VAL A 47 -6.64 -2.27 -12.94
N ARG A 48 -5.89 -3.11 -13.66
CA ARG A 48 -6.27 -3.52 -15.03
C ARG A 48 -7.64 -4.19 -15.04
N THR A 49 -7.93 -5.03 -14.06
CA THR A 49 -9.20 -5.78 -13.97
C THR A 49 -10.37 -4.84 -13.64
N GLU A 50 -10.20 -3.91 -12.71
CA GLU A 50 -11.21 -2.92 -12.34
C GLU A 50 -11.50 -1.92 -13.48
N ASN A 51 -10.48 -1.58 -14.26
CA ASN A 51 -10.63 -0.64 -15.37
C ASN A 51 -11.33 -1.24 -16.61
N LYS A 52 -11.44 -2.56 -16.74
CA LYS A 52 -12.07 -3.22 -17.92
C LYS A 52 -13.48 -2.73 -18.20
N CYS A 53 -14.25 -2.43 -17.16
CA CYS A 53 -15.65 -2.03 -17.25
C CYS A 53 -15.87 -0.56 -16.81
N SER A 54 -14.82 0.26 -16.84
CA SER A 54 -14.83 1.63 -16.34
C SER A 54 -14.66 2.62 -17.49
N SER A 55 -15.41 3.73 -17.43
CA SER A 55 -15.22 4.85 -18.35
C SER A 55 -13.82 5.45 -18.17
N PRO A 56 -13.20 6.08 -19.18
CA PRO A 56 -11.87 6.69 -19.02
C PRO A 56 -11.78 7.67 -17.84
N CYS A 57 -12.86 8.41 -17.57
CA CYS A 57 -12.95 9.35 -16.44
C CYS A 57 -13.02 8.64 -15.08
N ASP A 58 -13.36 7.35 -15.06
CA ASP A 58 -13.49 6.51 -13.87
C ASP A 58 -12.37 5.48 -13.72
N GLN A 59 -11.33 5.52 -14.56
CA GLN A 59 -10.25 4.55 -14.46
C GLN A 59 -9.33 4.85 -13.28
N VAL A 60 -8.97 3.80 -12.54
CA VAL A 60 -7.93 3.86 -11.52
C VAL A 60 -6.58 4.01 -12.25
N VAL A 61 -5.90 5.11 -11.97
CA VAL A 61 -4.58 5.44 -12.54
C VAL A 61 -3.48 4.88 -11.64
N HIS A 62 -3.63 5.07 -10.33
CA HIS A 62 -2.69 4.60 -9.34
C HIS A 62 -3.42 4.29 -8.03
N MET A 63 -2.96 3.29 -7.29
CA MET A 63 -3.43 3.04 -5.93
C MET A 63 -2.35 2.35 -5.10
N GLY A 64 -2.38 2.56 -3.79
CA GLY A 64 -1.41 1.94 -2.88
C GLY A 64 -1.43 2.53 -1.47
N TRP A 65 -0.62 1.93 -0.60
CA TRP A 65 -0.39 2.44 0.74
C TRP A 65 0.56 3.63 0.73
N VAL A 66 0.23 4.66 1.50
CA VAL A 66 1.03 5.86 1.72
C VAL A 66 1.15 6.15 3.21
N SER A 67 2.21 6.85 3.61
CA SER A 67 2.40 7.32 4.99
C SER A 67 1.99 8.78 5.08
N GLU A 68 0.88 9.05 5.77
CA GLU A 68 0.44 10.40 6.12
C GLU A 68 1.22 10.86 7.36
N ARG A 69 1.82 12.05 7.30
CA ARG A 69 2.43 12.69 8.45
C ARG A 69 1.34 13.35 9.28
N LEU A 70 1.24 13.00 10.56
CA LEU A 70 0.35 13.69 11.49
C LEU A 70 1.10 14.89 12.07
N GLU A 71 0.54 16.09 11.93
CA GLU A 71 1.04 17.27 12.61
C GLU A 71 0.70 17.17 14.11
N GLY A 72 1.73 17.05 14.93
CA GLY A 72 1.63 17.06 16.39
C GLY A 72 2.46 18.20 16.96
N THR A 73 2.05 18.72 18.12
CA THR A 73 2.69 19.84 18.83
C THR A 73 4.05 19.51 19.48
N GLY A 74 4.73 18.44 19.03
CA GLY A 74 5.98 17.93 19.63
C GLY A 74 7.01 17.40 18.61
N SER A 75 8.17 16.98 19.12
CA SER A 75 9.33 16.53 18.32
C SER A 75 9.18 15.14 17.68
N CYS A 76 8.10 14.41 17.97
CA CYS A 76 7.85 13.08 17.42
C CYS A 76 6.93 13.18 16.21
N HIS A 77 7.46 13.03 15.00
CA HIS A 77 6.64 12.89 13.79
C HIS A 77 5.98 11.51 13.78
N THR A 78 4.72 11.47 14.17
CA THR A 78 3.87 10.28 14.00
C THR A 78 3.42 10.16 12.56
N PHE A 79 3.61 8.97 11.97
CA PHE A 79 3.09 8.63 10.65
C PHE A 79 1.94 7.65 10.79
N ARG A 80 0.92 7.82 9.96
CA ARG A 80 -0.22 6.92 9.87
C ARG A 80 -0.30 6.35 8.46
N SER A 81 -0.48 5.03 8.36
CA SER A 81 -0.72 4.38 7.07
C SER A 81 -2.12 4.76 6.54
N LYS A 82 -2.19 5.09 5.25
CA LYS A 82 -3.41 5.40 4.51
C LYS A 82 -3.39 4.67 3.18
N PHE A 83 -4.55 4.26 2.68
CA PHE A 83 -4.68 3.74 1.33
C PHE A 83 -5.16 4.85 0.40
N LEU A 84 -4.48 5.07 -0.71
CA LEU A 84 -4.77 6.12 -1.67
C LEU A 84 -5.15 5.49 -3.01
N ALA A 85 -6.15 6.06 -3.68
CA ALA A 85 -6.51 5.72 -5.05
C ALA A 85 -6.73 7.00 -5.86
N LEU A 86 -6.04 7.11 -6.99
CA LEU A 86 -6.26 8.13 -8.01
C LEU A 86 -7.15 7.54 -9.09
N LYS A 87 -8.35 8.09 -9.24
CA LYS A 87 -9.37 7.64 -10.19
C LYS A 87 -9.78 8.83 -11.07
N GLY A 88 -9.46 8.77 -12.36
CA GLY A 88 -9.55 9.94 -13.24
C GLY A 88 -8.77 11.13 -12.67
N SER A 89 -9.47 12.25 -12.42
CA SER A 89 -8.92 13.45 -11.76
C SER A 89 -9.20 13.51 -10.24
N SER A 90 -9.82 12.48 -9.67
CA SER A 90 -10.23 12.44 -8.26
C SER A 90 -9.26 11.63 -7.43
N LEU A 91 -8.83 12.20 -6.30
CA LEU A 91 -8.00 11.54 -5.31
C LEU A 91 -8.87 11.05 -4.15
N HIS A 92 -8.81 9.76 -3.85
CA HIS A 92 -9.51 9.14 -2.74
C HIS A 92 -8.51 8.64 -1.69
N VAL A 93 -8.79 8.91 -0.42
CA VAL A 93 -7.94 8.50 0.70
C VAL A 93 -8.79 7.73 1.70
N PHE A 94 -8.33 6.54 2.07
CA PHE A 94 -9.02 5.61 2.93
C PHE A 94 -8.14 5.22 4.12
N SER A 95 -8.78 4.88 5.25
CA SER A 95 -8.06 4.30 6.40
C SER A 95 -7.70 2.83 6.16
N THR A 96 -8.50 2.13 5.36
CA THR A 96 -8.26 0.76 4.89
C THR A 96 -8.66 0.65 3.42
N PRO A 97 -7.97 -0.17 2.61
CA PRO A 97 -8.35 -0.42 1.23
C PRO A 97 -9.81 -0.90 1.14
N PRO A 98 -10.60 -0.38 0.20
CA PRO A 98 -11.98 -0.81 0.03
C PRO A 98 -12.03 -2.29 -0.39
N ARG A 99 -12.86 -3.08 0.31
CA ARG A 99 -13.05 -4.51 0.01
C ARG A 99 -13.94 -4.66 -1.23
N GLU A 100 -13.63 -5.63 -2.09
CA GLU A 100 -14.37 -5.85 -3.35
C GLU A 100 -15.86 -6.17 -3.18
N THR A 101 -16.31 -6.51 -1.96
CA THR A 101 -17.68 -7.00 -1.70
C THR A 101 -18.71 -5.90 -1.47
N GLN A 102 -18.32 -4.63 -1.38
CA GLN A 102 -19.28 -3.56 -1.04
C GLN A 102 -19.11 -2.33 -1.93
N GLY A 103 -19.18 -2.56 -3.25
CA GLY A 103 -19.28 -1.51 -4.25
C GLY A 103 -17.91 -0.94 -4.65
N ARG A 104 -17.73 -0.76 -5.97
CA ARG A 104 -16.64 -0.01 -6.62
C ARG A 104 -16.15 1.12 -5.73
N LEU A 105 -14.85 1.38 -5.69
CA LEU A 105 -14.20 2.59 -5.12
C LEU A 105 -15.16 3.79 -5.10
N ARG A 106 -15.97 3.88 -4.05
CA ARG A 106 -16.94 4.93 -3.79
C ARG A 106 -16.59 5.45 -2.40
N PRO A 107 -16.49 6.77 -2.25
CA PRO A 107 -16.10 7.40 -1.00
C PRO A 107 -17.07 7.10 0.13
#